data_AF-A0A1B2HEX1-F1
#
_entry.id   AF-A0A1B2HEX1-F1
#
_cell.length_a   1.000
_cell.length_b   1.000
_cell.length_c   1.000
_cell.angle_alpha   90.00
_cell.angle_beta   90.00
_cell.angle_gamma   90.00
#
_symmetry.space_group_name_H-M   'P 1'
#
loop_
_entity.id
_entity.type
_entity.pdbx_description
1 polymer ?
#
loop_
_entity_poly.entity_id
_entity_poly.type
_entity_poly.pdbx_seq_one_letter_code
_entity_poly.pdbx_strand_id
1 'polypeptide(L)'
;MLGLAVLLVTTGCATAPQAGQPAPTLTIGGKKLAGASDLQSEAEAQISFTLEYGYVARAGAAAVSCWFAKTGVDGEVDQRLWCGPVQVPGTGASTDWVPVPIKEVTKSDDEVRYEVQSPQVPESGNRSTPVGTLVRTDGKQFDPGKQQDLTAGKDFLAVLPDDGKRSNSDLGLGDIDVKVRDDLLAAAVTGWANPDLWHTSDGTVRAEDGVRLRVLRMKVEKLNETDSGYLRTNWQGFAPQPSELALELPGKRQVLPQDRLPANGSVFVVYTVPDPQAGTETLALGTLGTKSLEQRVEVPSGKRGENPPAVLLRAAGPAHFQEQTQKFRLAAFAMGMKVTGIKLGRQRPVKLGQSQYDVATTSAPDKALLEVRLEATGDVPDTAGGLMTKDLITVTLPDGSTAPQVGARYDGGPLPFAVVVEIPADTRSVSVGLVDGNPDLPRLGKVALVPVDQRLTLALEF
;
A
#
# COMPACT_ATOMS: atom_id res chain seq x y z
N MET A 1 -51.07 49.71 65.83
CA MET A 1 -51.06 48.42 65.10
C MET A 1 -50.31 48.68 63.79
N LEU A 2 -49.02 48.32 63.64
CA LEU A 2 -48.53 46.97 63.27
C LEU A 2 -49.30 46.40 62.07
N GLY A 3 -48.74 46.10 60.91
CA GLY A 3 -47.35 46.05 60.45
C GLY A 3 -47.26 45.14 59.21
N LEU A 4 -46.05 45.08 58.63
CA LEU A 4 -45.52 44.11 57.65
C LEU A 4 -45.79 44.31 56.15
N ALA A 5 -44.76 44.84 55.48
CA ALA A 5 -44.38 44.51 54.11
C ALA A 5 -43.59 43.19 54.12
N VAL A 6 -43.93 42.25 53.23
CA VAL A 6 -43.23 40.97 53.04
C VAL A 6 -42.42 41.05 51.75
N LEU A 7 -41.09 41.04 51.88
CA LEU A 7 -40.13 40.76 50.81
C LEU A 7 -40.02 39.24 50.62
N LEU A 8 -40.29 38.76 49.41
CA LEU A 8 -39.97 37.39 48.98
C LEU A 8 -38.52 37.37 48.47
N VAL A 9 -37.63 36.75 49.23
CA VAL A 9 -36.27 36.40 48.80
C VAL A 9 -36.28 34.95 48.34
N THR A 10 -35.98 34.74 47.06
CA THR A 10 -35.72 33.44 46.44
C THR A 10 -34.31 32.98 46.79
N THR A 11 -34.19 31.97 47.65
CA THR A 11 -32.92 31.27 47.91
C THR A 11 -32.70 30.19 46.86
N GLY A 12 -31.95 30.54 45.81
CA GLY A 12 -31.32 29.56 44.94
C GLY A 12 -30.23 28.80 45.72
N CYS A 13 -30.34 27.48 45.80
CA CYS A 13 -29.26 26.62 46.29
C CYS A 13 -28.13 26.62 45.26
N ALA A 14 -27.17 27.51 45.44
CA ALA A 14 -25.86 27.41 44.81
C ALA A 14 -25.09 26.29 45.52
N THR A 15 -25.01 25.11 44.88
CA THR A 15 -24.00 24.12 45.22
C THR A 15 -22.63 24.73 44.98
N ALA A 16 -21.84 24.87 46.05
CA ALA A 16 -20.46 25.33 45.99
C ALA A 16 -19.64 24.43 45.05
N PRO A 17 -18.73 24.99 44.22
CA PRO A 17 -17.84 24.18 43.40
C PRO A 17 -16.97 23.31 44.30
N GLN A 18 -16.97 22.02 44.02
CA GLN A 18 -16.13 21.02 44.64
C GLN A 18 -14.65 21.46 44.47
N ALA A 19 -13.90 21.58 45.56
CA ALA A 19 -12.49 21.94 45.52
C ALA A 19 -11.74 20.95 44.61
N GLY A 20 -11.12 21.46 43.54
CA GLY A 20 -10.34 20.66 42.61
C GLY A 20 -9.20 19.94 43.34
N GLN A 21 -8.90 18.72 42.92
CA GLN A 21 -7.72 17.99 43.41
C GLN A 21 -6.47 18.86 43.25
N PRO A 22 -5.53 18.86 44.22
CA PRO A 22 -4.27 19.57 44.06
C PRO A 22 -3.55 19.06 42.82
N ALA A 23 -3.10 19.98 41.97
CA ALA A 23 -2.40 19.65 40.73
C ALA A 23 -1.19 18.74 41.05
N PRO A 24 -1.02 17.60 40.37
CA PRO A 24 0.08 16.69 40.64
C PRO A 24 1.42 17.37 40.38
N THR A 25 2.35 17.26 41.32
CA THR A 25 3.74 17.68 41.11
C THR A 25 4.43 16.66 40.21
N LEU A 26 4.85 17.09 39.03
CA LEU A 26 5.57 16.25 38.06
C LEU A 26 7.08 16.46 38.18
N THR A 27 7.86 15.40 38.02
CA THR A 27 9.33 15.42 38.08
C THR A 27 9.97 14.75 36.85
N ILE A 28 11.16 15.22 36.49
CA ILE A 28 12.02 14.61 35.46
C ILE A 28 13.45 14.57 36.01
N GLY A 29 14.04 13.37 36.03
CA GLY A 29 15.32 13.12 36.68
C GLY A 29 15.31 13.46 38.17
N GLY A 30 14.17 13.28 38.84
CA GLY A 30 13.97 13.62 40.25
C GLY A 30 13.88 15.12 40.56
N LYS A 31 13.90 16.01 39.55
CA LYS A 31 13.72 17.47 39.72
C LYS A 31 12.32 17.88 39.32
N LYS A 32 11.76 18.87 40.01
CA LYS A 32 10.40 19.36 39.72
C LYS A 32 10.36 20.02 38.34
N LEU A 33 9.36 19.63 37.54
CA LEU A 33 9.12 20.19 36.22
C LEU A 33 8.47 21.58 36.33
N ALA A 34 9.19 22.61 35.93
CA ALA A 34 8.67 23.97 35.87
C ALA A 34 7.79 24.17 34.63
N GLY A 35 6.64 24.85 34.79
CA GLY A 35 5.77 25.23 33.66
C GLY A 35 5.09 24.05 32.96
N ALA A 36 4.80 22.95 33.65
CA ALA A 36 4.23 21.74 33.04
C ALA A 36 2.90 21.99 32.28
N SER A 37 2.05 22.91 32.75
CA SER A 37 0.80 23.29 32.06
C SER A 37 1.06 24.04 30.75
N ASP A 38 2.10 24.88 30.75
CA ASP A 38 2.49 25.68 29.60
C ASP A 38 3.08 24.76 28.51
N LEU A 39 3.91 23.79 28.91
CA LEU A 39 4.41 22.73 28.02
C LEU A 39 3.29 21.93 27.36
N GLN A 40 2.23 21.58 28.13
CA GLN A 40 1.07 20.89 27.57
C GLN A 40 0.34 21.75 26.54
N SER A 41 0.08 23.01 26.88
CA SER A 41 -0.64 23.95 26.00
C SER A 41 0.14 24.23 24.72
N GLU A 42 1.46 24.38 24.82
CA GLU A 42 2.34 24.58 23.67
C GLU A 42 2.41 23.33 22.78
N ALA A 43 2.51 22.13 23.37
CA ALA A 43 2.44 20.88 22.61
C ALA A 43 1.07 20.67 21.94
N GLU A 44 -0.03 21.05 22.60
CA GLU A 44 -1.39 21.02 22.04
C GLU A 44 -1.54 21.99 20.87
N ALA A 45 -0.87 23.15 20.90
CA ALA A 45 -0.81 24.05 19.77
C ALA A 45 -0.02 23.44 18.59
N GLN A 46 1.13 22.81 18.86
CA GLN A 46 1.94 22.15 17.82
C GLN A 46 1.22 20.96 17.15
N ILE A 47 0.51 20.13 17.92
CA ILE A 47 -0.26 19.02 17.35
C ILE A 47 -1.48 19.52 16.56
N SER A 48 -2.08 20.65 16.95
CA SER A 48 -3.18 21.26 16.22
C SER A 48 -2.77 21.64 14.79
N PHE A 49 -1.58 22.20 14.58
CA PHE A 49 -1.04 22.43 13.24
C PHE A 49 -0.87 21.11 12.47
N THR A 50 -0.40 20.06 13.13
CA THR A 50 -0.19 18.74 12.52
C THR A 50 -1.50 18.12 12.03
N LEU A 51 -2.59 18.30 12.77
CA LEU A 51 -3.95 17.93 12.39
C LEU A 51 -4.48 18.78 11.23
N GLU A 52 -4.23 20.09 11.23
CA GLU A 52 -4.70 21.00 10.19
C GLU A 52 -4.09 20.70 8.81
N TYR A 53 -2.79 20.39 8.78
CA TYR A 53 -2.10 19.91 7.57
C TYR A 53 -2.42 18.44 7.26
N GLY A 54 -3.11 17.74 8.17
CA GLY A 54 -3.57 16.38 7.97
C GLY A 54 -2.45 15.34 7.93
N TYR A 55 -1.34 15.59 8.62
CA TYR A 55 -0.30 14.58 8.85
C TYR A 55 -0.78 13.50 9.82
N VAL A 56 -1.72 13.84 10.69
CA VAL A 56 -2.50 12.91 11.51
C VAL A 56 -3.98 13.27 11.43
N ALA A 57 -4.84 12.29 11.64
CA ALA A 57 -6.27 12.46 11.80
C ALA A 57 -6.66 12.36 13.27
N ARG A 58 -7.79 12.97 13.66
CA ARG A 58 -8.36 12.72 14.99
C ARG A 58 -8.93 11.30 15.06
N ALA A 59 -8.77 10.63 16.19
CA ALA A 59 -9.22 9.25 16.38
C ALA A 59 -9.86 9.04 17.76
N GLY A 60 -10.90 9.78 18.06
CA GLY A 60 -11.58 9.71 19.35
C GLY A 60 -12.64 10.78 19.51
N ALA A 61 -13.58 10.58 20.44
CA ALA A 61 -14.69 11.51 20.63
C ALA A 61 -14.24 12.85 21.22
N ALA A 62 -13.20 12.85 22.06
CA ALA A 62 -12.63 14.05 22.66
C ALA A 62 -11.66 14.79 21.72
N ALA A 63 -11.34 16.04 22.06
CA ALA A 63 -10.26 16.77 21.42
C ALA A 63 -8.91 16.12 21.74
N VAL A 64 -7.95 16.25 20.82
CA VAL A 64 -6.58 15.77 21.01
C VAL A 64 -5.95 16.54 22.17
N SER A 65 -5.32 15.80 23.07
CA SER A 65 -4.71 16.33 24.29
C SER A 65 -3.32 15.77 24.46
N CYS A 66 -2.42 16.53 25.09
CA CYS A 66 -1.04 16.11 25.33
C CYS A 66 -0.81 15.71 26.79
N TRP A 67 -0.21 14.54 26.99
CA TRP A 67 -0.09 13.89 28.28
C TRP A 67 1.36 13.54 28.60
N PHE A 68 1.72 13.53 29.87
CA PHE A 68 3.00 13.00 30.32
C PHE A 68 2.86 11.50 30.58
N ALA A 69 3.82 10.68 30.16
CA ALA A 69 3.85 9.25 30.51
C ALA A 69 4.59 9.04 31.84
N LYS A 70 3.99 8.29 32.78
CA LYS A 70 4.69 7.92 34.03
C LYS A 70 5.80 6.91 33.73
N THR A 71 6.97 7.10 34.36
CA THR A 71 8.11 6.17 34.21
C THR A 71 8.12 5.05 35.26
N GLY A 72 7.12 5.01 36.15
CA GLY A 72 6.96 3.98 37.19
C GLY A 72 7.40 4.43 38.59
N VAL A 73 8.07 5.57 38.72
CA VAL A 73 8.31 6.26 40.01
C VAL A 73 7.22 7.30 40.21
N ASP A 74 6.73 7.47 41.44
CA ASP A 74 5.64 8.41 41.70
C ASP A 74 6.06 9.86 41.41
N GLY A 75 5.22 10.59 40.69
CA GLY A 75 5.52 11.93 40.16
C GLY A 75 6.47 11.98 38.96
N GLU A 76 7.26 10.94 38.69
CA GLU A 76 8.27 10.93 37.62
C GLU A 76 7.66 10.65 36.24
N VAL A 77 8.03 11.48 35.27
CA VAL A 77 7.50 11.42 33.90
C VAL A 77 8.59 11.39 32.83
N ASP A 78 8.23 10.90 31.65
CA ASP A 78 9.09 10.87 30.47
C ASP A 78 9.44 12.29 29.96
N GLN A 79 10.55 12.41 29.24
CA GLN A 79 11.01 13.63 28.57
C GLN A 79 10.28 13.90 27.25
N ARG A 80 9.02 13.47 27.15
CA ARG A 80 8.15 13.64 25.98
C ARG A 80 6.70 13.77 26.44
N LEU A 81 5.97 14.60 25.74
CA LEU A 81 4.52 14.65 25.80
C LEU A 81 3.96 13.70 24.73
N TRP A 82 2.91 12.97 25.07
CA TRP A 82 2.20 12.08 24.16
C TRP A 82 0.86 12.70 23.81
N CYS A 83 0.68 13.07 22.55
CA CYS A 83 -0.53 13.77 22.09
C CYS A 83 -1.46 12.79 21.36
N GLY A 84 -2.70 12.72 21.81
CA GLY A 84 -3.70 11.77 21.30
C GLY A 84 -5.08 11.92 21.97
N PRO A 85 -6.06 11.10 21.57
CA PRO A 85 -5.93 10.03 20.56
C PRO A 85 -5.98 10.57 19.12
N VAL A 86 -5.04 10.13 18.29
CA VAL A 86 -4.93 10.46 16.86
C VAL A 86 -4.81 9.19 16.02
N GLN A 87 -4.80 9.31 14.71
CA GLN A 87 -4.49 8.23 13.78
C GLN A 87 -3.47 8.74 12.77
N VAL A 88 -2.36 8.03 12.62
CA VAL A 88 -1.38 8.29 11.55
C VAL A 88 -1.95 7.66 10.28
N PRO A 89 -2.27 8.42 9.21
CA PRO A 89 -2.89 7.87 8.02
C PRO A 89 -2.20 6.61 7.52
N GLY A 90 -3.00 5.62 7.13
CA GLY A 90 -2.53 4.32 6.70
C GLY A 90 -2.32 3.27 7.79
N THR A 91 -2.32 3.64 9.08
CA THR A 91 -2.32 2.66 10.18
C THR A 91 -3.63 1.86 10.26
N GLY A 92 -3.73 0.93 11.22
CA GLY A 92 -4.96 0.18 11.46
C GLY A 92 -6.10 1.04 12.04
N ALA A 93 -7.24 0.42 12.33
CA ALA A 93 -8.38 1.07 12.98
C ALA A 93 -8.21 1.13 14.51
N SER A 94 -7.07 1.68 14.95
CA SER A 94 -6.72 1.87 16.36
C SER A 94 -6.24 3.29 16.61
N THR A 95 -6.25 3.70 17.88
CA THR A 95 -5.69 5.00 18.27
C THR A 95 -4.15 4.94 18.29
N ASP A 96 -3.55 5.88 17.60
CA ASP A 96 -2.13 6.20 17.64
C ASP A 96 -1.88 7.43 18.55
N TRP A 97 -0.61 7.65 18.87
CA TRP A 97 -0.17 8.75 19.73
C TRP A 97 1.09 9.37 19.17
N VAL A 98 1.14 10.70 19.07
CA VAL A 98 2.33 11.40 18.56
C VAL A 98 3.22 11.84 19.73
N PRO A 99 4.49 11.42 19.79
CA PRO A 99 5.44 11.94 20.75
C PRO A 99 5.86 13.36 20.38
N VAL A 100 5.87 14.24 21.36
CA VAL A 100 6.34 15.61 21.29
C VAL A 100 7.50 15.74 22.28
N PRO A 101 8.75 15.70 21.80
CA PRO A 101 9.91 15.82 22.67
C PRO A 101 9.95 17.17 23.36
N ILE A 102 10.52 17.20 24.56
CA ILE A 102 10.83 18.44 25.29
C ILE A 102 12.34 18.57 25.45
N LYS A 103 12.88 19.78 25.24
CA LYS A 103 14.31 20.07 25.29
C LYS A 103 14.64 20.87 26.55
N GLU A 104 15.65 20.43 27.30
CA GLU A 104 16.08 21.12 28.52
C GLU A 104 16.66 22.49 28.15
N VAL A 105 16.21 23.53 28.85
CA VAL A 105 16.65 24.92 28.65
C VAL A 105 17.44 25.41 29.86
N THR A 106 17.00 25.06 31.05
CA THR A 106 17.64 25.49 32.31
C THR A 106 17.39 24.47 33.40
N LYS A 107 18.38 24.29 34.28
CA LYS A 107 18.33 23.35 35.39
C LYS A 107 18.88 24.02 36.66
N SER A 108 18.09 24.07 37.72
CA SER A 108 18.51 24.44 39.07
C SER A 108 18.56 23.18 39.94
N ASP A 109 18.91 23.31 41.22
CA ASP A 109 18.97 22.16 42.14
C ASP A 109 17.59 21.52 42.35
N ASP A 110 16.53 22.34 42.45
CA ASP A 110 15.17 21.88 42.74
C ASP A 110 14.25 21.76 41.52
N GLU A 111 14.51 22.54 40.46
CA GLU A 111 13.63 22.64 39.29
C GLU A 111 14.37 22.46 37.97
N VAL A 112 13.64 21.98 36.97
CA VAL A 112 14.11 21.86 35.59
C VAL A 112 13.07 22.48 34.65
N ARG A 113 13.54 23.28 33.70
CA ARG A 113 12.72 23.95 32.69
C ARG A 113 13.03 23.38 31.31
N TYR A 114 11.97 23.09 30.57
CA TYR A 114 12.03 22.60 29.21
C TYR A 114 11.29 23.54 28.25
N GLU A 115 11.49 23.33 26.95
CA GLU A 115 10.73 23.90 25.84
C GLU A 115 10.24 22.78 24.92
N VAL A 116 9.08 22.97 24.31
CA VAL A 116 8.49 22.01 23.37
C VAL A 116 9.30 21.99 22.05
N GLN A 117 9.51 20.80 21.50
CA GLN A 117 10.04 20.61 20.14
C GLN A 117 8.92 20.23 19.17
N SER A 118 9.21 20.24 17.87
CA SER A 118 8.25 19.80 16.85
C SER A 118 7.75 18.37 17.11
N PRO A 119 6.45 18.09 16.89
CA PRO A 119 5.90 16.74 16.98
C PRO A 119 6.65 15.76 16.08
N GLN A 120 6.97 14.59 16.61
CA GLN A 120 7.60 13.50 15.85
C GLN A 120 6.51 12.56 15.33
N VAL A 121 5.84 12.99 14.25
CA VAL A 121 4.85 12.14 13.58
C VAL A 121 5.55 10.93 12.98
N PRO A 122 5.11 9.70 13.30
CA PRO A 122 5.61 8.51 12.63
C PRO A 122 5.40 8.58 11.11
N GLU A 123 6.22 7.86 10.36
CA GLU A 123 5.96 7.69 8.92
C GLU A 123 4.59 7.02 8.69
N SER A 124 3.95 7.32 7.55
CA SER A 124 2.65 6.75 7.18
C SER A 124 2.63 5.22 7.33
N GLY A 125 1.58 4.67 7.94
CA GLY A 125 1.48 3.24 8.27
C GLY A 125 2.18 2.80 9.56
N ASN A 126 3.07 3.60 10.13
CA ASN A 126 3.72 3.32 11.41
C ASN A 126 2.96 3.95 12.59
N ARG A 127 2.82 3.19 13.67
CA ARG A 127 2.19 3.65 14.92
C ARG A 127 3.21 3.91 16.01
N SER A 128 2.86 4.82 16.91
CA SER A 128 3.52 4.97 18.20
C SER A 128 2.49 4.95 19.31
N THR A 129 2.83 4.29 20.42
CA THR A 129 1.97 4.14 21.59
C THR A 129 2.81 4.32 22.84
N PRO A 130 2.43 5.22 23.77
CA PRO A 130 3.11 5.36 25.04
C PRO A 130 3.00 4.09 25.86
N VAL A 131 4.05 3.81 26.64
CA VAL A 131 4.05 2.72 27.62
C VAL A 131 3.63 3.28 28.97
N GLY A 132 2.70 2.61 29.64
CA GLY A 132 2.25 2.97 30.99
C GLY A 132 1.12 4.01 31.03
N THR A 133 0.82 4.52 32.22
CA THR A 133 -0.28 5.48 32.43
C THR A 133 0.13 6.88 32.01
N LEU A 134 -0.74 7.53 31.25
CA LEU A 134 -0.65 8.93 30.88
C LEU A 134 -1.28 9.82 31.96
N VAL A 135 -0.67 10.98 32.23
CA VAL A 135 -1.15 11.93 33.25
C VAL A 135 -1.15 13.35 32.71
N ARG A 136 -2.05 14.17 33.24
CA ARG A 136 -2.09 15.61 33.00
C ARG A 136 -1.89 16.41 34.28
N THR A 137 -1.54 17.68 34.10
CA THR A 137 -1.40 18.66 35.19
C THR A 137 -2.72 18.98 35.90
N ASP A 138 -3.86 18.61 35.31
CA ASP A 138 -5.19 18.68 35.95
C ASP A 138 -5.55 17.43 36.78
N GLY A 139 -4.61 16.49 36.93
CA GLY A 139 -4.79 15.26 37.71
C GLY A 139 -5.46 14.12 36.94
N LYS A 140 -5.95 14.34 35.71
CA LYS A 140 -6.53 13.27 34.90
C LYS A 140 -5.48 12.24 34.52
N GLN A 141 -5.90 10.99 34.48
CA GLN A 141 -5.09 9.86 34.03
C GLN A 141 -5.78 9.15 32.87
N PHE A 142 -4.98 8.63 31.94
CA PHE A 142 -5.46 7.89 30.78
C PHE A 142 -4.60 6.64 30.58
N ASP A 143 -5.23 5.54 30.20
CA ASP A 143 -4.55 4.31 29.83
C ASP A 143 -4.53 4.19 28.29
N PRO A 144 -3.38 4.42 27.63
CA PRO A 144 -3.27 4.41 26.18
C PRO A 144 -3.43 3.01 25.58
N GLY A 145 -3.35 1.94 26.38
CA GLY A 145 -3.52 0.57 25.92
C GLY A 145 -4.96 0.08 25.88
N LYS A 146 -5.92 0.85 26.42
CA LYS A 146 -7.34 0.46 26.39
C LYS A 146 -7.94 0.73 25.01
N GLN A 147 -8.43 -0.32 24.37
CA GLN A 147 -9.24 -0.23 23.14
C GLN A 147 -10.50 0.61 23.38
N GLN A 148 -10.84 1.44 22.40
CA GLN A 148 -12.02 2.30 22.42
C GLN A 148 -12.68 2.31 21.04
N ASP A 149 -14.00 2.52 21.02
CA ASP A 149 -14.70 2.86 19.79
C ASP A 149 -14.11 4.16 19.20
N LEU A 150 -13.79 4.10 17.91
CA LEU A 150 -13.03 5.13 17.23
C LEU A 150 -13.99 6.11 16.55
N THR A 151 -13.83 7.39 16.86
CA THR A 151 -14.48 8.48 16.11
C THR A 151 -13.44 9.06 15.15
N ALA A 152 -13.57 8.71 13.89
CA ALA A 152 -12.67 9.06 12.79
C ALA A 152 -12.90 10.51 12.37
N GLY A 153 -11.87 11.33 12.53
CA GLY A 153 -11.91 12.72 12.12
C GLY A 153 -11.56 12.96 10.67
N LYS A 154 -11.53 14.24 10.27
CA LYS A 154 -11.00 14.66 8.97
C LYS A 154 -9.66 13.98 8.68
N ASP A 155 -9.49 13.57 7.43
CA ASP A 155 -8.29 12.93 6.88
C ASP A 155 -7.98 11.52 7.41
N PHE A 156 -8.90 10.90 8.16
CA PHE A 156 -8.76 9.51 8.58
C PHE A 156 -8.65 8.58 7.38
N LEU A 157 -7.68 7.67 7.41
CA LEU A 157 -7.49 6.62 6.41
C LEU A 157 -6.87 5.40 7.08
N ALA A 158 -7.57 4.27 7.09
CA ALA A 158 -7.07 3.01 7.62
C ALA A 158 -7.08 1.92 6.56
N VAL A 159 -6.00 1.13 6.52
CA VAL A 159 -5.90 -0.06 5.66
C VAL A 159 -5.94 -1.30 6.54
N LEU A 160 -7.03 -2.07 6.40
CA LEU A 160 -7.36 -3.23 7.22
C LEU A 160 -7.26 -4.50 6.39
N PRO A 161 -6.78 -5.62 6.96
CA PRO A 161 -6.80 -6.90 6.26
C PRO A 161 -8.23 -7.35 5.98
N ASP A 162 -8.47 -7.92 4.80
CA ASP A 162 -9.69 -8.65 4.47
C ASP A 162 -9.35 -10.14 4.29
N ASP A 163 -9.99 -11.00 5.07
CA ASP A 163 -9.78 -12.44 5.00
C ASP A 163 -10.54 -13.11 3.84
N GLY A 164 -11.34 -12.34 3.11
CA GLY A 164 -12.06 -12.79 1.92
C GLY A 164 -13.27 -13.67 2.21
N LYS A 165 -13.57 -14.00 3.47
CA LYS A 165 -14.59 -15.02 3.80
C LYS A 165 -16.01 -14.50 3.68
N ARG A 166 -16.24 -13.21 3.94
CA ARG A 166 -17.55 -12.57 3.86
C ARG A 166 -17.76 -11.96 2.48
N SER A 167 -18.97 -12.11 1.94
CA SER A 167 -19.37 -11.44 0.70
C SER A 167 -19.57 -9.94 0.92
N ASN A 168 -19.64 -9.17 -0.16
CA ASN A 168 -19.95 -7.74 -0.08
C ASN A 168 -21.32 -7.49 0.56
N SER A 169 -22.33 -8.27 0.17
CA SER A 169 -23.67 -8.18 0.76
C SER A 169 -23.67 -8.43 2.27
N ASP A 170 -22.91 -9.42 2.75
CA ASP A 170 -22.81 -9.70 4.19
C ASP A 170 -22.17 -8.55 4.97
N LEU A 171 -21.33 -7.77 4.29
CA LEU A 171 -20.61 -6.62 4.85
C LEU A 171 -21.38 -5.30 4.67
N GLY A 172 -22.54 -5.32 3.99
CA GLY A 172 -23.28 -4.10 3.65
C GLY A 172 -22.61 -3.25 2.57
N LEU A 173 -21.72 -3.85 1.77
CA LEU A 173 -21.06 -3.20 0.64
C LEU A 173 -21.85 -3.44 -0.65
N GLY A 174 -21.95 -2.42 -1.50
CA GLY A 174 -22.40 -2.58 -2.88
C GLY A 174 -21.27 -3.10 -3.76
N ASP A 175 -21.61 -3.89 -4.78
CA ASP A 175 -20.64 -4.40 -5.75
C ASP A 175 -20.25 -3.30 -6.75
N ILE A 176 -18.94 -3.15 -6.96
CA ILE A 176 -18.37 -2.29 -8.00
C ILE A 176 -17.17 -3.00 -8.64
N ASP A 177 -16.78 -2.57 -9.85
CA ASP A 177 -15.61 -3.12 -10.53
C ASP A 177 -14.75 -1.98 -11.09
N VAL A 178 -13.88 -1.45 -10.24
CA VAL A 178 -12.98 -0.36 -10.58
C VAL A 178 -11.55 -0.88 -10.55
N LYS A 179 -10.88 -0.92 -11.71
CA LYS A 179 -9.55 -1.53 -11.85
C LYS A 179 -8.48 -0.50 -12.18
N VAL A 180 -7.33 -0.56 -11.51
CA VAL A 180 -6.10 0.14 -11.91
C VAL A 180 -4.96 -0.86 -11.92
N ARG A 181 -4.09 -0.78 -12.92
CA ARG A 181 -3.03 -1.78 -13.06
C ARG A 181 -1.85 -1.23 -13.84
N ASP A 182 -0.65 -1.54 -13.40
CA ASP A 182 0.55 -1.52 -14.22
C ASP A 182 1.25 -2.90 -14.21
N ASP A 183 2.56 -2.94 -14.46
CA ASP A 183 3.34 -4.17 -14.48
C ASP A 183 3.90 -4.63 -13.13
N LEU A 184 3.82 -3.78 -12.11
CA LEU A 184 4.34 -4.01 -10.77
C LEU A 184 3.21 -4.10 -9.73
N LEU A 185 2.05 -3.53 -10.01
CA LEU A 185 0.88 -3.51 -9.13
C LEU A 185 -0.44 -3.57 -9.92
N ALA A 186 -1.33 -4.46 -9.52
CA ALA A 186 -2.73 -4.47 -9.91
C ALA A 186 -3.61 -4.25 -8.68
N ALA A 187 -4.60 -3.37 -8.79
CA ALA A 187 -5.61 -3.17 -7.77
C ALA A 187 -7.01 -3.09 -8.39
N ALA A 188 -7.98 -3.70 -7.71
CA ALA A 188 -9.38 -3.66 -8.10
C ALA A 188 -10.24 -3.34 -6.89
N VAL A 189 -11.01 -2.26 -6.94
CA VAL A 189 -12.07 -2.01 -5.96
C VAL A 189 -13.26 -2.86 -6.35
N THR A 190 -13.59 -3.79 -5.47
CA THR A 190 -14.65 -4.80 -5.67
C THR A 190 -15.90 -4.50 -4.86
N GLY A 191 -15.82 -3.61 -3.87
CA GLY A 191 -16.96 -3.21 -3.05
C GLY A 191 -16.84 -1.80 -2.51
N TRP A 192 -17.97 -1.13 -2.30
CA TRP A 192 -18.04 0.24 -1.80
C TRP A 192 -19.25 0.45 -0.87
N ALA A 193 -19.07 1.26 0.18
CA ALA A 193 -20.17 1.76 1.00
C ALA A 193 -19.86 3.11 1.66
N ASN A 194 -20.93 3.75 2.13
CA ASN A 194 -20.93 4.97 2.94
C ASN A 194 -21.66 4.74 4.29
N PRO A 195 -21.17 3.82 5.13
CA PRO A 195 -21.87 3.46 6.36
C PRO A 195 -21.75 4.55 7.44
N ASP A 196 -22.69 4.59 8.39
CA ASP A 196 -22.56 5.43 9.59
C ASP A 196 -21.55 4.84 10.60
N LEU A 197 -21.38 3.52 10.57
CA LEU A 197 -20.54 2.73 11.47
C LEU A 197 -19.91 1.56 10.70
N TRP A 198 -18.63 1.30 10.93
CA TRP A 198 -17.91 0.15 10.39
C TRP A 198 -17.30 -0.70 11.51
N HIS A 199 -17.42 -2.03 11.38
CA HIS A 199 -16.88 -2.98 12.36
C HIS A 199 -15.48 -3.46 11.94
N THR A 200 -14.54 -3.45 12.87
CA THR A 200 -13.16 -3.92 12.68
C THR A 200 -12.83 -5.00 13.72
N SER A 201 -11.67 -5.63 13.60
CA SER A 201 -11.16 -6.55 14.63
C SER A 201 -10.91 -5.86 15.98
N ASP A 202 -10.70 -4.54 15.97
CA ASP A 202 -10.27 -3.75 17.12
C ASP A 202 -11.43 -2.97 17.77
N GLY A 203 -12.63 -2.98 17.18
CA GLY A 203 -13.80 -2.27 17.68
C GLY A 203 -14.70 -1.74 16.56
N THR A 204 -15.29 -0.58 16.78
CA THR A 204 -16.10 0.11 15.76
C THR A 204 -15.49 1.45 15.38
N VAL A 205 -15.69 1.84 14.12
CA VAL A 205 -15.27 3.14 13.58
C VAL A 205 -16.52 3.89 13.13
N ARG A 206 -16.70 5.13 13.59
CA ARG A 206 -17.74 6.06 13.13
C ARG A 206 -17.10 7.37 12.71
N ALA A 207 -17.75 8.12 11.83
CA ALA A 207 -17.30 9.46 11.47
C ALA A 207 -17.57 10.48 12.59
N GLU A 208 -16.75 11.53 12.67
CA GLU A 208 -17.08 12.75 13.43
C GLU A 208 -18.11 13.63 12.72
N ASP A 209 -18.66 14.62 13.43
CA ASP A 209 -19.53 15.63 12.84
C ASP A 209 -18.78 16.42 11.74
N GLY A 210 -19.43 16.59 10.58
CA GLY A 210 -18.87 17.30 9.43
C GLY A 210 -18.07 16.44 8.45
N VAL A 211 -17.92 15.14 8.72
CA VAL A 211 -17.37 14.16 7.77
C VAL A 211 -18.26 12.91 7.69
N ARG A 212 -18.09 12.12 6.64
CA ARG A 212 -18.73 10.81 6.47
C ARG A 212 -17.70 9.73 6.28
N LEU A 213 -18.05 8.53 6.72
CA LEU A 213 -17.23 7.34 6.50
C LEU A 213 -17.44 6.81 5.07
N ARG A 214 -16.37 6.24 4.53
CA ARG A 214 -16.32 5.49 3.29
C ARG A 214 -15.57 4.20 3.53
N VAL A 215 -16.02 3.13 2.88
CA VAL A 215 -15.38 1.82 2.94
C VAL A 215 -15.23 1.29 1.54
N LEU A 216 -13.99 0.97 1.15
CA LEU A 216 -13.68 0.22 -0.05
C LEU A 216 -13.24 -1.17 0.32
N ARG A 217 -13.72 -2.15 -0.42
CA ARG A 217 -13.07 -3.46 -0.49
C ARG A 217 -12.21 -3.50 -1.75
N MET A 218 -10.93 -3.78 -1.58
CA MET A 218 -9.97 -3.74 -2.67
C MET A 218 -9.16 -5.03 -2.73
N LYS A 219 -9.07 -5.63 -3.92
CA LYS A 219 -8.16 -6.72 -4.23
C LYS A 219 -6.85 -6.15 -4.77
N VAL A 220 -5.71 -6.65 -4.29
CA VAL A 220 -4.38 -6.16 -4.62
C VAL A 220 -3.47 -7.32 -5.03
N GLU A 221 -2.64 -7.09 -6.04
CA GLU A 221 -1.57 -7.99 -6.47
C GLU A 221 -0.30 -7.17 -6.79
N LYS A 222 0.72 -7.30 -5.94
CA LYS A 222 2.06 -6.72 -6.12
C LYS A 222 2.92 -7.63 -6.98
N LEU A 223 2.83 -7.44 -8.29
CA LEU A 223 3.57 -8.20 -9.30
C LEU A 223 5.09 -8.10 -9.12
N ASN A 224 5.60 -7.01 -8.55
CA ASN A 224 7.03 -6.87 -8.22
C ASN A 224 7.50 -7.81 -7.10
N GLU A 225 6.61 -8.20 -6.18
CA GLU A 225 6.91 -9.13 -5.08
C GLU A 225 6.64 -10.59 -5.48
N THR A 226 5.69 -10.83 -6.38
CA THR A 226 5.27 -12.18 -6.79
C THR A 226 5.97 -12.68 -8.06
N ASP A 227 6.65 -11.81 -8.83
CA ASP A 227 7.41 -12.20 -10.02
C ASP A 227 8.92 -12.21 -9.74
N SER A 228 9.52 -13.39 -9.83
CA SER A 228 10.96 -13.60 -9.64
C SER A 228 11.85 -12.80 -10.59
N GLY A 229 11.31 -12.31 -11.71
CA GLY A 229 12.05 -11.43 -12.61
C GLY A 229 12.35 -10.06 -12.00
N TYR A 230 11.45 -9.52 -11.17
CA TYR A 230 11.62 -8.22 -10.52
C TYR A 230 12.43 -8.28 -9.22
N LEU A 231 12.56 -9.46 -8.61
CA LEU A 231 13.34 -9.70 -7.39
C LEU A 231 14.87 -9.76 -7.61
N ARG A 232 15.33 -9.57 -8.86
CA ARG A 232 16.76 -9.60 -9.18
C ARG A 232 17.43 -8.29 -8.73
N THR A 233 18.72 -8.34 -8.40
CA THR A 233 19.45 -7.21 -7.79
C THR A 233 20.42 -6.51 -8.75
N ASN A 234 20.87 -7.18 -9.82
CA ASN A 234 21.93 -6.69 -10.71
C ASN A 234 21.35 -5.98 -11.94
N TRP A 235 20.70 -4.83 -11.75
CA TRP A 235 20.12 -4.05 -12.84
C TRP A 235 21.16 -3.22 -13.59
N GLN A 236 21.01 -3.11 -14.91
CA GLN A 236 21.63 -2.05 -15.69
C GLN A 236 20.84 -0.77 -15.44
N GLY A 237 21.50 0.25 -14.88
CA GLY A 237 20.82 1.48 -14.52
C GLY A 237 19.97 1.33 -13.25
N PHE A 238 18.76 1.89 -13.26
CA PHE A 238 17.89 1.92 -12.08
C PHE A 238 16.99 0.69 -12.01
N ALA A 239 16.91 0.09 -10.83
CA ALA A 239 15.93 -0.94 -10.54
C ALA A 239 14.49 -0.39 -10.68
N PRO A 240 13.52 -1.21 -11.13
CA PRO A 240 12.11 -0.85 -11.13
C PRO A 240 11.67 -0.33 -9.76
N GLN A 241 11.08 0.86 -9.74
CA GLN A 241 10.55 1.45 -8.51
C GLN A 241 9.15 0.88 -8.24
N PRO A 242 8.82 0.55 -6.97
CA PRO A 242 7.48 0.11 -6.61
C PRO A 242 6.39 1.12 -7.03
N SER A 243 5.25 0.63 -7.48
CA SER A 243 4.09 1.49 -7.79
C SER A 243 3.47 2.07 -6.52
N GLU A 244 3.00 3.30 -6.62
CA GLU A 244 2.28 4.01 -5.57
C GLU A 244 0.77 3.94 -5.83
N LEU A 245 0.02 3.42 -4.87
CA LEU A 245 -1.43 3.46 -4.88
C LEU A 245 -1.88 4.55 -3.89
N ALA A 246 -2.75 5.44 -4.31
CA ALA A 246 -3.20 6.57 -3.50
C ALA A 246 -4.70 6.82 -3.67
N LEU A 247 -5.31 7.37 -2.63
CA LEU A 247 -6.64 7.93 -2.65
C LEU A 247 -6.52 9.46 -2.79
N GLU A 248 -7.01 9.99 -3.89
CA GLU A 248 -7.13 11.42 -4.13
C GLU A 248 -8.52 11.87 -3.72
N LEU A 249 -8.56 12.63 -2.63
CA LEU A 249 -9.72 13.31 -2.11
C LEU A 249 -9.63 14.80 -2.49
N PRO A 250 -10.74 15.55 -2.43
CA PRO A 250 -10.70 16.98 -2.73
C PRO A 250 -9.66 17.73 -1.89
N GLY A 251 -8.67 18.31 -2.56
CA GLY A 251 -7.57 19.05 -1.92
C GLY A 251 -6.49 18.18 -1.27
N LYS A 252 -6.52 16.85 -1.40
CA LYS A 252 -5.57 15.97 -0.73
C LYS A 252 -5.29 14.66 -1.47
N ARG A 253 -4.02 14.26 -1.54
CA ARG A 253 -3.60 12.92 -1.97
C ARG A 253 -3.10 12.14 -0.77
N GLN A 254 -3.68 10.95 -0.53
CA GLN A 254 -3.30 10.07 0.57
C GLN A 254 -2.76 8.76 0.00
N VAL A 255 -1.46 8.54 0.15
CA VAL A 255 -0.80 7.31 -0.30
C VAL A 255 -1.21 6.15 0.62
N LEU A 256 -1.60 5.02 0.02
CA LEU A 256 -1.86 3.78 0.76
C LEU A 256 -0.52 3.13 1.14
N PRO A 257 -0.26 2.84 2.42
CA PRO A 257 1.03 2.30 2.84
C PRO A 257 1.31 0.94 2.21
N GLN A 258 2.47 0.80 1.57
CA GLN A 258 2.82 -0.43 0.85
C GLN A 258 2.95 -1.63 1.78
N ASP A 259 3.43 -1.45 3.01
CA ASP A 259 3.58 -2.51 4.02
C ASP A 259 2.23 -3.09 4.49
N ARG A 260 1.15 -2.31 4.36
CA ARG A 260 -0.22 -2.71 4.70
C ARG A 260 -0.96 -3.39 3.53
N LEU A 261 -0.44 -3.24 2.32
CA LEU A 261 -0.98 -3.92 1.14
C LEU A 261 -0.35 -5.32 1.02
N PRO A 262 -1.16 -6.39 0.91
CA PRO A 262 -0.64 -7.73 0.74
C PRO A 262 0.07 -7.88 -0.62
N ALA A 263 1.03 -8.79 -0.70
CA ALA A 263 1.64 -9.18 -1.97
C ALA A 263 0.59 -9.70 -2.98
N ASN A 264 -0.40 -10.44 -2.46
CA ASN A 264 -1.59 -10.84 -3.19
C ASN A 264 -2.71 -11.07 -2.17
N GLY A 265 -3.86 -10.41 -2.30
CA GLY A 265 -4.97 -10.56 -1.36
C GLY A 265 -6.00 -9.45 -1.44
N SER A 266 -6.81 -9.32 -0.39
CA SER A 266 -7.81 -8.26 -0.26
C SER A 266 -7.57 -7.43 1.00
N VAL A 267 -7.98 -6.16 0.95
CA VAL A 267 -7.96 -5.22 2.07
C VAL A 267 -9.23 -4.39 2.09
N PHE A 268 -9.57 -3.87 3.26
CA PHE A 268 -10.51 -2.76 3.39
C PHE A 268 -9.74 -1.44 3.49
N VAL A 269 -10.17 -0.44 2.74
CA VAL A 269 -9.72 0.94 2.90
C VAL A 269 -10.88 1.72 3.51
N VAL A 270 -10.72 2.13 4.77
CA VAL A 270 -11.73 2.85 5.54
C VAL A 270 -11.25 4.29 5.69
N TYR A 271 -12.00 5.26 5.18
CA TYR A 271 -11.56 6.66 5.19
C TYR A 271 -12.73 7.62 5.40
N THR A 272 -12.41 8.87 5.71
CA THR A 272 -13.41 9.94 5.87
C THR A 272 -13.37 10.92 4.71
N VAL A 273 -14.53 11.46 4.36
CA VAL A 273 -14.68 12.57 3.41
C VAL A 273 -15.54 13.70 4.00
N PRO A 274 -15.35 14.97 3.59
CA PRO A 274 -16.18 16.07 4.08
C PRO A 274 -17.69 15.87 3.83
N ASP A 275 -18.53 16.38 4.72
CA ASP A 275 -20.00 16.43 4.58
C ASP A 275 -20.52 17.88 4.72
N PRO A 276 -21.11 18.48 3.66
CA PRO A 276 -21.42 17.90 2.35
C PRO A 276 -20.16 17.58 1.53
N GLN A 277 -20.28 16.55 0.68
CA GLN A 277 -19.18 16.11 -0.18
C GLN A 277 -18.70 17.24 -1.09
N ALA A 278 -17.40 17.54 -1.00
CA ALA A 278 -16.77 18.65 -1.71
C ALA A 278 -15.92 18.19 -2.91
N GLY A 279 -16.46 17.39 -3.83
CA GLY A 279 -15.75 16.98 -5.05
C GLY A 279 -15.60 15.46 -5.20
N THR A 280 -14.75 15.06 -6.15
CA THR A 280 -14.63 13.66 -6.59
C THR A 280 -13.64 12.87 -5.74
N GLU A 281 -13.96 11.60 -5.48
CA GLU A 281 -13.08 10.63 -4.84
C GLU A 281 -12.41 9.78 -5.93
N THR A 282 -11.08 9.71 -5.96
CA THR A 282 -10.33 9.06 -7.05
C THR A 282 -9.31 8.08 -6.50
N LEU A 283 -9.28 6.86 -7.04
CA LEU A 283 -8.17 5.93 -6.87
C LEU A 283 -7.12 6.24 -7.92
N ALA A 284 -5.91 6.56 -7.46
CA ALA A 284 -4.76 6.87 -8.30
C ALA A 284 -3.70 5.78 -8.18
N LEU A 285 -3.20 5.29 -9.32
CA LEU A 285 -2.05 4.41 -9.41
C LEU A 285 -0.94 5.14 -10.18
N GLY A 286 0.19 5.37 -9.52
CA GLY A 286 1.36 6.05 -10.07
C GLY A 286 2.59 5.14 -10.10
N THR A 287 3.34 5.18 -11.20
CA THR A 287 4.64 4.52 -11.30
C THR A 287 5.65 5.47 -11.91
N LEU A 288 6.82 5.56 -11.29
CA LEU A 288 7.94 6.38 -11.73
C LEU A 288 9.00 5.50 -12.39
N GLY A 289 9.46 5.89 -13.58
CA GLY A 289 10.53 5.19 -14.28
C GLY A 289 10.61 5.52 -15.76
N THR A 290 11.23 4.62 -16.53
CA THR A 290 11.41 4.76 -18.00
C THR A 290 10.09 4.88 -18.77
N LYS A 291 8.99 4.36 -18.21
CA LYS A 291 7.62 4.53 -18.72
C LYS A 291 6.68 4.93 -17.60
N SER A 292 6.96 6.10 -16.99
CA SER A 292 6.06 6.65 -15.96
C SER A 292 4.61 6.63 -16.40
N LEU A 293 3.73 6.31 -15.46
CA LEU A 293 2.31 6.17 -15.69
C LEU A 293 1.57 6.73 -14.47
N GLU A 294 0.52 7.47 -14.74
CA GLU A 294 -0.49 7.80 -13.75
C GLU A 294 -1.85 7.37 -14.29
N GLN A 295 -2.60 6.63 -13.47
CA GLN A 295 -3.97 6.25 -13.76
C GLN A 295 -4.85 6.80 -12.67
N ARG A 296 -5.91 7.50 -13.06
CA ARG A 296 -6.90 8.05 -12.14
C ARG A 296 -8.28 7.53 -12.51
N VAL A 297 -8.95 6.92 -11.54
CA VAL A 297 -10.31 6.42 -11.71
C VAL A 297 -11.18 6.84 -10.53
N GLU A 298 -12.32 7.44 -10.84
CA GLU A 298 -13.30 7.87 -9.87
C GLU A 298 -13.92 6.65 -9.15
N VAL A 299 -14.13 6.77 -7.86
CA VAL A 299 -14.80 5.76 -7.02
C VAL A 299 -16.06 6.40 -6.42
N PRO A 300 -17.25 5.76 -6.49
CA PRO A 300 -17.51 4.43 -7.03
C PRO A 300 -17.81 4.39 -8.54
N SER A 301 -17.86 5.53 -9.24
CA SER A 301 -18.40 5.60 -10.60
C SER A 301 -17.59 4.81 -11.65
N GLY A 302 -16.31 4.54 -11.39
CA GLY A 302 -15.40 3.88 -12.33
C GLY A 302 -15.00 4.75 -13.52
N LYS A 303 -15.44 6.01 -13.56
CA LYS A 303 -15.11 6.95 -14.63
C LYS A 303 -13.62 7.27 -14.58
N ARG A 304 -12.94 7.16 -15.71
CA ARG A 304 -11.51 7.46 -15.80
C ARG A 304 -11.30 8.91 -16.22
N GLY A 305 -10.28 9.53 -15.61
CA GLY A 305 -9.79 10.83 -16.07
C GLY A 305 -9.07 10.72 -17.42
N GLU A 306 -8.38 9.59 -17.64
CA GLU A 306 -7.60 9.31 -18.84
C GLU A 306 -7.70 7.83 -19.24
N ASN A 307 -7.54 7.55 -20.53
CA ASN A 307 -7.52 6.18 -21.02
C ASN A 307 -6.10 5.59 -20.81
N PRO A 308 -5.94 4.54 -19.99
CA PRO A 308 -4.66 3.87 -19.88
C PRO A 308 -4.33 3.15 -21.19
N PRO A 309 -3.04 2.85 -21.44
CA PRO A 309 -2.63 1.98 -22.54
C PRO A 309 -3.46 0.68 -22.58
N ALA A 310 -3.88 0.26 -23.77
CA ALA A 310 -4.87 -0.81 -23.94
C ALA A 310 -4.48 -2.14 -23.28
N VAL A 311 -3.18 -2.45 -23.20
CA VAL A 311 -2.65 -3.66 -22.54
C VAL A 311 -2.97 -3.71 -21.03
N LEU A 312 -3.11 -2.55 -20.39
CA LEU A 312 -3.38 -2.45 -18.96
C LEU A 312 -4.87 -2.58 -18.61
N LEU A 313 -5.75 -2.48 -19.62
CA LEU A 313 -7.19 -2.73 -19.47
C LEU A 313 -7.55 -4.22 -19.41
N ARG A 314 -6.62 -5.10 -19.80
CA ARG A 314 -6.77 -6.56 -19.78
C ARG A 314 -6.35 -7.11 -18.42
N ALA A 315 -6.49 -8.42 -18.16
CA ALA A 315 -5.72 -9.00 -17.05
C ALA A 315 -4.22 -9.06 -17.42
N ALA A 316 -3.33 -9.24 -16.44
CA ALA A 316 -1.90 -9.40 -16.73
C ALA A 316 -1.58 -10.79 -17.29
N GLY A 317 -2.38 -11.79 -16.95
CA GLY A 317 -2.31 -13.16 -17.42
C GLY A 317 -3.62 -13.89 -17.08
N PRO A 318 -3.83 -15.12 -17.58
CA PRO A 318 -5.02 -15.88 -17.28
C PRO A 318 -5.04 -16.36 -15.82
N ALA A 319 -6.23 -16.46 -15.23
CA ALA A 319 -6.40 -16.96 -13.86
C ALA A 319 -5.90 -18.41 -13.69
N HIS A 320 -6.06 -19.23 -14.73
CA HIS A 320 -5.51 -20.57 -14.83
C HIS A 320 -4.85 -20.73 -16.21
N PHE A 321 -3.59 -21.15 -16.23
CA PHE A 321 -2.86 -21.40 -17.47
C PHE A 321 -2.80 -22.91 -17.74
N GLN A 322 -3.22 -23.32 -18.93
CA GLN A 322 -3.05 -24.70 -19.38
C GLN A 322 -1.67 -24.84 -20.02
N GLU A 323 -0.79 -25.61 -19.37
CA GLU A 323 0.54 -25.88 -19.89
C GLU A 323 0.47 -26.64 -21.22
N GLN A 324 1.28 -26.23 -22.19
CA GLN A 324 1.34 -26.85 -23.51
C GLN A 324 2.79 -27.15 -23.86
N THR A 325 3.07 -28.27 -24.54
CA THR A 325 4.45 -28.68 -24.86
C THR A 325 4.62 -28.90 -26.35
N GLN A 326 5.61 -28.24 -26.95
CA GLN A 326 6.09 -28.54 -28.30
C GLN A 326 7.29 -29.48 -28.20
N LYS A 327 7.25 -30.62 -28.91
CA LYS A 327 8.41 -31.53 -28.97
C LYS A 327 9.46 -31.02 -29.95
N PHE A 328 10.72 -31.22 -29.60
CA PHE A 328 11.87 -30.93 -30.46
C PHE A 328 12.99 -31.94 -30.20
N ARG A 329 13.97 -32.00 -31.11
CA ARG A 329 15.22 -32.74 -30.89
C ARG A 329 16.37 -31.77 -30.73
N LEU A 330 17.24 -32.06 -29.77
CA LEU A 330 18.53 -31.41 -29.59
C LEU A 330 19.62 -32.47 -29.77
N ALA A 331 20.29 -32.47 -30.92
CA ALA A 331 21.11 -33.61 -31.35
C ALA A 331 20.33 -34.95 -31.26
N ALA A 332 20.78 -35.86 -30.39
CA ALA A 332 20.13 -37.15 -30.15
C ALA A 332 19.06 -37.12 -29.04
N PHE A 333 18.94 -36.02 -28.30
CA PHE A 333 18.03 -35.90 -27.15
C PHE A 333 16.61 -35.53 -27.61
N ALA A 334 15.62 -36.32 -27.18
CA ALA A 334 14.21 -36.01 -27.38
C ALA A 334 13.73 -35.10 -26.24
N MET A 335 13.35 -33.88 -26.59
CA MET A 335 13.02 -32.84 -25.62
C MET A 335 11.64 -32.22 -25.89
N GLY A 336 11.13 -31.48 -24.91
CA GLY A 336 9.92 -30.67 -25.03
C GLY A 336 10.14 -29.25 -24.52
N MET A 337 9.65 -28.26 -25.27
CA MET A 337 9.51 -26.88 -24.82
C MET A 337 8.10 -26.73 -24.26
N LYS A 338 7.99 -26.77 -22.93
CA LYS A 338 6.73 -26.58 -22.22
C LYS A 338 6.52 -25.10 -21.94
N VAL A 339 5.43 -24.53 -22.44
CA VAL A 339 4.97 -23.20 -22.04
C VAL A 339 4.25 -23.34 -20.71
N THR A 340 4.75 -22.65 -19.69
CA THR A 340 4.25 -22.72 -18.31
C THR A 340 3.44 -21.49 -17.89
N GLY A 341 3.46 -20.44 -18.70
CA GLY A 341 2.66 -19.24 -18.44
C GLY A 341 2.89 -18.15 -19.48
N ILE A 342 1.98 -17.19 -19.48
CA ILE A 342 2.06 -15.97 -20.28
C ILE A 342 1.74 -14.75 -19.44
N LYS A 343 2.38 -13.61 -19.74
CA LYS A 343 2.05 -12.34 -19.11
C LYS A 343 2.12 -11.17 -20.11
N LEU A 344 1.10 -10.31 -20.10
CA LEU A 344 1.01 -9.08 -20.88
C LEU A 344 1.29 -7.84 -20.05
N GLY A 345 2.02 -6.89 -20.64
CA GLY A 345 2.51 -5.73 -19.91
C GLY A 345 3.05 -4.62 -20.81
N ARG A 346 3.52 -3.54 -20.18
CA ARG A 346 4.29 -2.47 -20.84
C ARG A 346 5.78 -2.56 -20.56
N GLN A 347 6.15 -3.19 -19.44
CA GLN A 347 7.53 -3.41 -19.04
C GLN A 347 7.75 -4.84 -18.57
N ARG A 348 8.93 -5.40 -18.87
CA ARG A 348 9.33 -6.75 -18.45
C ARG A 348 10.82 -6.83 -18.11
N PRO A 349 11.18 -7.60 -17.06
CA PRO A 349 12.57 -7.90 -16.76
C PRO A 349 13.16 -8.78 -17.86
N VAL A 350 14.31 -8.38 -18.40
CA VAL A 350 15.07 -9.15 -19.38
C VAL A 350 16.53 -9.26 -18.94
N LYS A 351 17.22 -10.32 -19.35
CA LYS A 351 18.60 -10.58 -18.95
C LYS A 351 19.58 -10.16 -20.04
N LEU A 352 20.53 -9.31 -19.68
CA LEU A 352 21.65 -8.85 -20.49
C LEU A 352 22.89 -9.67 -20.16
N GLY A 353 23.29 -10.56 -21.08
CA GLY A 353 24.43 -11.45 -20.85
C GLY A 353 24.32 -12.29 -19.57
N GLN A 354 25.44 -12.66 -18.96
CA GLN A 354 25.41 -13.70 -17.94
C GLN A 354 24.84 -13.28 -16.57
N SER A 355 24.93 -12.00 -16.20
CA SER A 355 24.68 -11.56 -14.81
C SER A 355 23.88 -10.26 -14.64
N GLN A 356 23.56 -9.55 -15.72
CA GLN A 356 22.91 -8.25 -15.68
C GLN A 356 21.45 -8.34 -16.14
N TYR A 357 20.58 -7.53 -15.56
CA TYR A 357 19.17 -7.40 -15.93
C TYR A 357 18.87 -6.00 -16.44
N ASP A 358 17.89 -5.88 -17.32
CA ASP A 358 17.35 -4.61 -17.79
C ASP A 358 15.83 -4.71 -17.87
N VAL A 359 15.17 -3.56 -18.02
CA VAL A 359 13.71 -3.44 -18.15
C VAL A 359 13.39 -3.15 -19.60
N ALA A 360 12.97 -4.17 -20.34
CA ALA A 360 12.40 -3.96 -21.67
C ALA A 360 11.09 -3.16 -21.52
N THR A 361 10.88 -2.18 -22.39
CA THR A 361 9.66 -1.35 -22.39
C THR A 361 9.03 -1.30 -23.78
N THR A 362 7.70 -1.14 -23.84
CA THR A 362 6.99 -0.97 -25.12
C THR A 362 7.47 0.26 -25.87
N SER A 363 7.63 0.14 -27.18
CA SER A 363 8.02 1.22 -28.08
C SER A 363 6.94 2.30 -28.20
N ALA A 364 5.65 1.93 -28.15
CA ALA A 364 4.52 2.85 -28.29
C ALA A 364 3.28 2.45 -27.43
N PRO A 365 2.30 3.34 -27.21
CA PRO A 365 1.12 3.08 -26.36
C PRO A 365 0.16 2.00 -26.88
N ASP A 366 0.17 1.72 -28.19
CA ASP A 366 -0.60 0.68 -28.87
C ASP A 366 0.10 -0.68 -28.88
N LYS A 367 1.27 -0.79 -28.22
CA LYS A 367 2.05 -2.02 -28.09
C LYS A 367 1.91 -2.65 -26.71
N ALA A 368 2.23 -3.93 -26.66
CA ALA A 368 2.31 -4.74 -25.45
C ALA A 368 3.58 -5.59 -25.48
N LEU A 369 4.17 -5.82 -24.32
CA LEU A 369 5.16 -6.87 -24.13
C LEU A 369 4.44 -8.15 -23.69
N LEU A 370 4.66 -9.21 -24.45
CA LEU A 370 4.26 -10.57 -24.10
C LEU A 370 5.48 -11.32 -23.57
N GLU A 371 5.44 -11.68 -22.29
CA GLU A 371 6.35 -12.68 -21.73
C GLU A 371 5.72 -14.06 -21.92
N VAL A 372 6.49 -14.99 -22.48
CA VAL A 372 6.15 -16.41 -22.55
C VAL A 372 7.14 -17.17 -21.69
N ARG A 373 6.65 -17.83 -20.64
CA ARG A 373 7.45 -18.63 -19.71
C ARG A 373 7.57 -20.05 -20.20
N LEU A 374 8.76 -20.61 -20.07
CA LEU A 374 9.18 -21.83 -20.72
C LEU A 374 9.93 -22.72 -19.73
N GLU A 375 9.75 -24.02 -19.92
CA GLU A 375 10.47 -25.08 -19.20
C GLU A 375 10.91 -26.14 -20.21
N ALA A 376 12.17 -26.56 -20.13
CA ALA A 376 12.67 -27.68 -20.90
C ALA A 376 12.27 -29.00 -20.21
N THR A 377 11.73 -29.95 -20.98
CA THR A 377 11.26 -31.26 -20.50
C THR A 377 11.86 -32.38 -21.35
N GLY A 378 11.73 -33.62 -20.89
CA GLY A 378 12.27 -34.82 -21.56
C GLY A 378 13.71 -35.14 -21.16
N ASP A 379 14.50 -35.64 -22.10
CA ASP A 379 15.91 -36.00 -21.87
C ASP A 379 16.78 -34.73 -21.87
N VAL A 380 16.60 -33.88 -20.85
CA VAL A 380 17.28 -32.58 -20.73
C VAL A 380 18.76 -32.79 -20.45
N PRO A 381 19.67 -32.46 -21.39
CA PRO A 381 21.09 -32.55 -21.11
C PRO A 381 21.50 -31.47 -20.10
N ASP A 382 22.46 -31.80 -19.22
CA ASP A 382 23.04 -30.83 -18.29
C ASP A 382 23.96 -29.86 -19.06
N THR A 383 23.35 -28.85 -19.69
CA THR A 383 24.01 -27.79 -20.46
C THR A 383 23.29 -26.45 -20.29
N ALA A 384 24.08 -25.38 -20.14
CA ALA A 384 23.57 -24.02 -20.19
C ALA A 384 23.47 -23.54 -21.64
N GLY A 385 22.24 -23.39 -22.14
CA GLY A 385 21.97 -23.03 -23.53
C GLY A 385 21.00 -21.88 -23.72
N GLY A 386 20.30 -21.43 -22.68
CA GLY A 386 19.21 -20.46 -22.82
C GLY A 386 19.60 -19.14 -23.50
N LEU A 387 20.84 -18.66 -23.33
CA LEU A 387 21.33 -17.47 -24.06
C LEU A 387 21.53 -17.74 -25.55
N MET A 388 21.98 -18.94 -25.91
CA MET A 388 22.31 -19.35 -27.28
C MET A 388 21.09 -19.83 -28.06
N THR A 389 20.05 -20.29 -27.37
CA THR A 389 18.82 -20.81 -27.97
C THR A 389 17.66 -19.81 -27.98
N LYS A 390 17.77 -18.67 -27.26
CA LYS A 390 16.67 -17.70 -27.14
C LYS A 390 16.12 -17.20 -28.48
N ASP A 391 16.98 -17.02 -29.49
CA ASP A 391 16.59 -16.47 -30.79
C ASP A 391 15.99 -17.54 -31.73
N LEU A 392 16.03 -18.81 -31.31
CA LEU A 392 15.36 -19.92 -31.99
C LEU A 392 13.91 -20.08 -31.52
N ILE A 393 13.50 -19.38 -30.48
CA ILE A 393 12.11 -19.39 -30.00
C ILE A 393 11.43 -18.14 -30.54
N THR A 394 10.51 -18.34 -31.47
CA THR A 394 9.81 -17.24 -32.13
C THR A 394 8.35 -17.18 -31.67
N VAL A 395 7.76 -16.00 -31.77
CA VAL A 395 6.32 -15.78 -31.59
C VAL A 395 5.77 -15.21 -32.88
N THR A 396 4.72 -15.84 -33.42
CA THR A 396 4.09 -15.44 -34.69
C THR A 396 2.73 -14.82 -34.39
N LEU A 397 2.47 -13.67 -35.01
CA LEU A 397 1.20 -12.95 -34.92
C LEU A 397 0.12 -13.61 -35.80
N PRO A 398 -1.16 -13.27 -35.63
CA PRO A 398 -2.25 -13.82 -36.44
C PRO A 398 -2.11 -13.56 -37.95
N ASP A 399 -1.41 -12.48 -38.33
CA ASP A 399 -1.13 -12.14 -39.74
C ASP A 399 0.03 -12.95 -40.35
N GLY A 400 0.65 -13.86 -39.57
CA GLY A 400 1.77 -14.68 -39.98
C GLY A 400 3.16 -14.03 -39.81
N SER A 401 3.22 -12.77 -39.40
CA SER A 401 4.49 -12.10 -39.14
C SER A 401 5.12 -12.54 -37.81
N THR A 402 6.45 -12.46 -37.71
CA THR A 402 7.17 -12.76 -36.47
C THR A 402 7.23 -11.51 -35.59
N ALA A 403 6.78 -11.64 -34.34
CA ALA A 403 6.85 -10.58 -33.34
C ALA A 403 8.32 -10.28 -32.98
N PRO A 404 8.74 -8.99 -32.93
CA PRO A 404 10.09 -8.63 -32.52
C PRO A 404 10.38 -9.09 -31.08
N GLN A 405 11.46 -9.87 -30.91
CA GLN A 405 11.93 -10.25 -29.58
C GLN A 405 12.74 -9.09 -28.98
N VAL A 406 12.31 -8.63 -27.82
CA VAL A 406 12.96 -7.53 -27.07
C VAL A 406 13.86 -8.04 -25.95
N GLY A 407 13.76 -9.33 -25.60
CA GLY A 407 14.68 -9.96 -24.67
C GLY A 407 14.30 -11.38 -24.28
N ALA A 408 15.03 -11.92 -23.30
CA ALA A 408 14.78 -13.23 -22.72
C ALA A 408 15.30 -13.28 -21.28
N ARG A 409 14.82 -14.26 -20.50
CA ARG A 409 15.35 -14.61 -19.18
C ARG A 409 15.82 -16.06 -19.23
N TYR A 410 16.99 -16.36 -18.67
CA TYR A 410 17.60 -17.70 -18.72
C TYR A 410 18.38 -18.01 -17.45
N ASP A 411 18.15 -19.22 -16.93
CA ASP A 411 18.62 -19.70 -15.63
C ASP A 411 19.35 -21.06 -15.77
N GLY A 412 20.32 -21.14 -16.69
CA GLY A 412 21.27 -22.26 -16.77
C GLY A 412 20.80 -23.53 -17.48
N GLY A 413 19.53 -23.61 -17.89
CA GLY A 413 19.02 -24.72 -18.73
C GLY A 413 19.33 -24.57 -20.23
N PRO A 414 18.99 -25.58 -21.06
CA PRO A 414 19.22 -25.55 -22.51
C PRO A 414 18.30 -24.57 -23.25
N LEU A 415 17.16 -24.21 -22.67
CA LEU A 415 16.24 -23.18 -23.14
C LEU A 415 16.20 -21.99 -22.17
N PRO A 416 15.85 -20.78 -22.63
CA PRO A 416 15.53 -19.69 -21.71
C PRO A 416 14.31 -20.05 -20.86
N PHE A 417 14.26 -19.51 -19.64
CA PHE A 417 13.10 -19.57 -18.76
C PHE A 417 11.94 -18.71 -19.26
N ALA A 418 12.22 -17.63 -19.99
CA ALA A 418 11.19 -16.85 -20.67
C ALA A 418 11.73 -16.14 -21.90
N VAL A 419 10.88 -15.92 -22.89
CA VAL A 419 11.12 -14.97 -23.98
C VAL A 419 10.15 -13.80 -23.88
N VAL A 420 10.61 -12.61 -24.24
CA VAL A 420 9.79 -11.39 -24.22
C VAL A 420 9.75 -10.82 -25.63
N VAL A 421 8.56 -10.67 -26.17
CA VAL A 421 8.31 -10.13 -27.51
C VAL A 421 7.39 -8.92 -27.44
N GLU A 422 7.52 -8.00 -28.39
CA GLU A 422 6.59 -6.89 -28.57
C GLU A 422 5.51 -7.25 -29.59
N ILE A 423 4.25 -7.01 -29.23
CA ILE A 423 3.06 -7.30 -30.04
C ILE A 423 2.09 -6.11 -30.04
N PRO A 424 1.16 -6.01 -31.00
CA PRO A 424 0.01 -5.09 -30.89
C PRO A 424 -0.79 -5.35 -29.61
N ALA A 425 -1.20 -4.30 -28.90
CA ALA A 425 -1.85 -4.41 -27.59
C ALA A 425 -3.23 -5.09 -27.64
N ASP A 426 -3.87 -5.13 -28.81
CA ASP A 426 -5.16 -5.76 -29.08
C ASP A 426 -5.04 -7.23 -29.57
N THR A 427 -3.81 -7.76 -29.69
CA THR A 427 -3.57 -9.14 -30.12
C THR A 427 -4.30 -10.14 -29.20
N ARG A 428 -5.08 -11.02 -29.82
CA ARG A 428 -5.95 -12.01 -29.15
C ARG A 428 -5.37 -13.41 -29.08
N SER A 429 -4.46 -13.75 -29.99
CA SER A 429 -3.78 -15.04 -30.00
C SER A 429 -2.41 -14.91 -30.65
N VAL A 430 -1.48 -15.79 -30.29
CA VAL A 430 -0.17 -15.90 -30.93
C VAL A 430 0.22 -17.36 -31.10
N SER A 431 1.12 -17.64 -32.04
CA SER A 431 1.70 -18.98 -32.22
C SER A 431 3.16 -18.97 -31.79
N VAL A 432 3.48 -19.70 -30.72
CA VAL A 432 4.84 -19.81 -30.16
C VAL A 432 5.47 -21.12 -30.58
N GLY A 433 6.75 -21.11 -30.93
CA GLY A 433 7.45 -22.33 -31.24
C GLY A 433 8.94 -22.14 -31.49
N LEU A 434 9.66 -23.25 -31.40
CA LEU A 434 11.04 -23.35 -31.85
C LEU A 434 11.11 -23.35 -33.39
N VAL A 435 12.18 -22.76 -33.92
CA VAL A 435 12.58 -22.88 -35.33
C VAL A 435 13.88 -23.69 -35.43
N ASP A 436 14.11 -24.30 -36.60
CA ASP A 436 15.33 -25.06 -36.87
C ASP A 436 16.57 -24.19 -36.72
N GLY A 437 17.62 -24.73 -36.08
CA GLY A 437 18.86 -24.00 -35.85
C GLY A 437 20.02 -24.91 -35.45
N ASN A 438 21.23 -24.32 -35.39
CA ASN A 438 22.44 -25.03 -34.97
C ASN A 438 23.20 -24.23 -33.90
N PRO A 439 22.64 -24.09 -32.67
CA PRO A 439 23.28 -23.35 -31.60
C PRO A 439 24.59 -24.02 -31.16
N ASP A 440 25.57 -23.21 -30.75
CA ASP A 440 26.81 -23.69 -30.13
C ASP A 440 26.67 -23.69 -28.61
N LEU A 441 26.61 -24.87 -28.01
CA LEU A 441 26.32 -25.06 -26.59
C LEU A 441 27.60 -25.44 -25.82
N PRO A 442 27.84 -24.94 -24.59
CA PRO A 442 29.12 -25.07 -23.89
C PRO A 442 29.62 -26.50 -23.65
N ARG A 443 28.72 -27.49 -23.58
CA ARG A 443 29.06 -28.91 -23.35
C ARG A 443 28.75 -29.83 -24.53
N LEU A 444 27.89 -29.39 -25.44
CA LEU A 444 27.46 -30.20 -26.60
C LEU A 444 28.11 -29.73 -27.91
N GLY A 445 28.77 -28.56 -27.91
CA GLY A 445 29.24 -27.90 -29.11
C GLY A 445 28.10 -27.49 -30.02
N LYS A 446 28.39 -27.35 -31.31
CA LYS A 446 27.41 -27.05 -32.34
C LYS A 446 26.51 -28.26 -32.59
N VAL A 447 25.24 -28.14 -32.24
CA VAL A 447 24.25 -29.23 -32.37
C VAL A 447 23.00 -28.75 -33.09
N ALA A 448 22.35 -29.65 -33.84
CA ALA A 448 21.08 -29.33 -34.48
C ALA A 448 19.95 -29.29 -33.44
N LEU A 449 19.15 -28.23 -33.51
CA LEU A 449 17.88 -28.08 -32.80
C LEU A 449 16.77 -28.07 -33.85
N VAL A 450 15.86 -29.02 -33.78
CA VAL A 450 14.81 -29.24 -34.79
C VAL A 450 13.45 -29.46 -34.11
N PRO A 451 12.45 -28.56 -34.24
CA PRO A 451 11.05 -28.86 -33.94
C PRO A 451 10.57 -30.15 -34.59
N VAL A 452 9.85 -30.97 -33.81
CA VAL A 452 9.24 -32.22 -34.28
C VAL A 452 7.76 -32.02 -34.56
N ASP A 453 7.09 -31.27 -33.68
CA ASP A 453 5.66 -31.02 -33.74
C ASP A 453 5.36 -29.55 -34.08
N GLN A 454 4.10 -29.26 -34.37
CA GLN A 454 3.62 -27.93 -34.73
C GLN A 454 3.80 -26.91 -33.59
N ARG A 455 3.77 -25.63 -33.97
CA ARG A 455 3.80 -24.50 -33.02
C ARG A 455 2.56 -24.53 -32.11
N LEU A 456 2.70 -23.99 -30.91
CA LEU A 456 1.64 -23.91 -29.92
C LEU A 456 0.84 -22.62 -30.12
N THR A 457 -0.48 -22.71 -30.16
CA THR A 457 -1.35 -21.53 -30.18
C THR A 457 -1.73 -21.14 -28.75
N LEU A 458 -1.38 -19.91 -28.38
CA LEU A 458 -1.68 -19.34 -27.07
C LEU A 458 -2.79 -18.30 -27.22
N ALA A 459 -3.90 -18.50 -26.50
CA ALA A 459 -4.93 -17.50 -26.36
C ALA A 459 -4.46 -16.39 -25.41
N LEU A 460 -4.74 -15.14 -25.79
CA LEU A 460 -4.42 -13.96 -24.99
C LEU A 460 -5.69 -13.29 -24.44
N GLU A 461 -6.88 -13.85 -24.69
CA GLU A 461 -8.15 -13.31 -24.19
C GLU A 461 -8.39 -13.70 -22.74
N PHE A 462 -8.10 -12.78 -21.83
CA PHE A 462 -8.30 -12.92 -20.39
C PHE A 462 -8.50 -11.57 -19.70
#